data_AF-W5Q2T7-F1
#
_entry.id   AF-W5Q2T7-F1
#
_cell.length_a   1.000
_cell.length_b   1.000
_cell.length_c   1.000
_cell.angle_alpha   90.00
_cell.angle_beta   90.00
_cell.angle_gamma   90.00
#
_symmetry.space_group_name_H-M   'P 1'
#
loop_
_entity.id
_entity.type
_entity.pdbx_description
1 polymer ?
#
loop_
_entity_poly.entity_id
_entity_poly.type
_entity_poly.pdbx_seq_one_letter_code
_entity_poly.pdbx_strand_id
1 'polypeptide(L)'
;MHFSQSVIFLFVFFLTAKYPEIKSLMKPDSNLIWIVIMMVLTQFVAFYLVKDLDWKWVLFWAYAFGSCINHSMTLAIHEVSHNSAFGHCKAMWNRWFGIFANLPIGVPYSVSFKRYHMDHHRYLGGDGIDVDIPTDFEGWFFCTTFRKFIWVILQPLFYAFRPLFINPKPISYLEIINTVIQITFDIVIYYVLGVKSLVYMLAASLLGLGLHPISGHFIAEHYMFLKGHETYSYYGPLNLLTFNVGYHNEHHDFPNIPGKSLPLVRKIAAEYYDNLPHYNSWIKVLYDFVTDDTISPYSRMKRHRKGNEVQE
;
A
#
# COMPACT_ATOMS: atom_id res chain seq x y z
N MET A 1 17.50 -11.61 -8.37
CA MET A 1 18.25 -12.50 -7.44
C MET A 1 17.20 -13.18 -6.57
N HIS A 2 17.04 -14.49 -6.68
CA HIS A 2 15.90 -15.23 -6.12
C HIS A 2 16.18 -15.70 -4.70
N PHE A 3 15.29 -15.42 -3.76
CA PHE A 3 15.42 -15.95 -2.40
C PHE A 3 14.07 -16.41 -1.84
N SER A 4 14.02 -17.68 -1.43
CA SER A 4 13.01 -18.17 -0.47
C SER A 4 13.07 -17.31 0.80
N GLN A 5 12.01 -17.26 1.62
CA GLN A 5 12.01 -16.52 2.90
C GLN A 5 13.25 -16.80 3.76
N SER A 6 13.68 -18.06 3.82
CA SER A 6 14.88 -18.47 4.56
C SER A 6 16.13 -17.75 4.07
N VAL A 7 16.20 -17.41 2.79
CA VAL A 7 17.35 -16.72 2.21
C VAL A 7 17.23 -15.20 2.29
N ILE A 8 16.02 -14.63 2.31
CA ILE A 8 15.84 -13.21 2.71
C ILE A 8 16.32 -13.01 4.15
N PHE A 9 15.94 -13.90 5.07
CA PHE A 9 16.39 -13.83 6.46
C PHE A 9 17.92 -13.92 6.59
N LEU A 10 18.55 -14.84 5.85
CA LEU A 10 20.01 -14.97 5.80
C LEU A 10 20.68 -13.74 5.18
N PHE A 11 20.08 -13.16 4.14
CA PHE A 11 20.57 -11.96 3.48
C PHE A 11 20.54 -10.74 4.41
N VAL A 12 19.41 -10.52 5.10
CA VAL A 12 19.25 -9.45 6.09
C VAL A 12 20.20 -9.63 7.27
N PHE A 13 20.36 -10.87 7.76
CA PHE A 13 21.33 -11.18 8.80
C PHE A 13 22.76 -10.84 8.36
N PHE A 14 23.15 -11.24 7.15
CA PHE A 14 24.45 -10.93 6.58
C PHE A 14 24.67 -9.42 6.40
N LEU A 15 23.68 -8.71 5.85
CA LEU A 15 23.74 -7.25 5.68
C LEU A 15 23.93 -6.53 7.01
N THR A 16 23.17 -6.91 8.04
CA THR A 16 23.29 -6.26 9.36
C THR A 16 24.53 -6.67 10.14
N ALA A 17 25.18 -7.77 9.78
CA ALA A 17 26.51 -8.13 10.28
C ALA A 17 27.62 -7.32 9.60
N LYS A 18 27.51 -7.09 8.28
CA LYS A 18 28.45 -6.26 7.51
C LYS A 18 28.29 -4.76 7.82
N TYR A 19 27.05 -4.31 7.96
CA TYR A 19 26.64 -2.92 8.19
C TYR A 19 25.82 -2.79 9.49
N PRO A 20 26.46 -2.88 10.66
CA PRO A 20 25.77 -2.79 11.95
C PRO A 20 25.01 -1.48 12.15
N GLU A 21 25.41 -0.40 11.48
CA GLU A 21 24.74 0.90 11.49
C GLU A 21 23.29 0.86 10.97
N ILE A 22 22.93 -0.13 10.13
CA ILE A 22 21.54 -0.32 9.65
C ILE A 22 20.60 -0.56 10.84
N LYS A 23 21.06 -1.26 11.88
CA LYS A 23 20.26 -1.50 13.10
C LYS A 23 19.89 -0.20 13.82
N SER A 24 20.72 0.85 13.71
CA SER A 24 20.42 2.15 14.31
C SER A 24 19.26 2.90 13.64
N LEU A 25 18.86 2.45 12.45
CA LEU A 25 17.72 2.98 11.69
C LEU A 25 16.40 2.31 12.07
N MET A 26 16.43 1.17 12.77
CA MET A 26 15.25 0.44 13.26
C MET A 26 14.65 1.12 14.50
N LYS A 27 14.18 2.35 14.33
CA LYS A 27 13.60 3.18 15.38
C LYS A 27 12.30 3.83 14.92
N PRO A 28 11.39 4.18 15.83
CA PRO A 28 10.15 4.85 15.46
C PRO A 28 10.40 6.19 14.76
N ASP A 29 9.47 6.57 13.88
CA ASP A 29 9.36 7.89 13.28
C ASP A 29 8.23 8.70 13.93
N SER A 30 8.56 9.51 14.92
CA SER A 30 7.58 10.40 15.57
C SER A 30 7.06 11.52 14.66
N ASN A 31 7.76 11.85 13.56
CA ASN A 31 7.27 12.88 12.63
C ASN A 31 6.05 12.39 11.84
N LEU A 32 5.97 11.08 11.57
CA LEU A 32 4.84 10.45 10.89
C LEU A 32 3.51 10.77 11.61
N ILE A 33 3.53 10.85 12.94
CA ILE A 33 2.36 11.19 13.75
C ILE A 33 1.80 12.55 13.34
N TRP A 34 2.65 13.56 13.27
CA TRP A 34 2.25 14.92 12.93
C TRP A 34 1.83 15.05 11.47
N ILE A 35 2.52 14.36 10.55
CA ILE A 35 2.17 14.36 9.13
C ILE A 35 0.76 13.77 8.94
N VAL A 36 0.45 12.65 9.57
CA VAL A 36 -0.87 12.02 9.50
C VAL A 36 -1.95 12.93 10.10
N ILE A 37 -1.72 13.53 11.27
CA ILE A 37 -2.67 14.48 11.86
C ILE A 37 -2.95 15.63 10.90
N MET A 38 -1.91 16.21 10.31
CA MET A 38 -2.06 17.30 9.34
C MET A 38 -2.84 16.87 8.09
N MET A 39 -2.59 15.68 7.55
CA MET A 39 -3.33 15.16 6.39
C MET A 39 -4.81 14.89 6.72
N VAL A 40 -5.12 14.34 7.91
CA VAL A 40 -6.52 14.14 8.36
C VAL A 40 -7.24 15.49 8.48
N LEU A 41 -6.63 16.46 9.16
CA LEU A 41 -7.20 17.80 9.30
C LEU A 41 -7.38 18.49 7.94
N THR A 42 -6.41 18.34 7.04
CA THR A 42 -6.51 18.86 5.67
C THR A 42 -7.71 18.27 4.93
N GLN A 43 -7.95 16.97 5.05
CA GLN A 43 -9.14 16.36 4.44
C GLN A 43 -10.44 16.82 5.10
N PHE A 44 -10.47 17.04 6.41
CA PHE A 44 -11.66 17.56 7.08
C PHE A 44 -12.01 18.97 6.59
N VAL A 45 -10.99 19.82 6.38
CA VAL A 45 -11.18 21.13 5.73
C VAL A 45 -11.69 20.94 4.29
N ALA A 46 -11.10 20.03 3.52
CA ALA A 46 -11.56 19.76 2.15
C ALA A 46 -13.02 19.31 2.12
N PHE A 47 -13.45 18.42 3.03
CA PHE A 47 -14.84 17.98 3.16
C PHE A 47 -15.78 19.16 3.37
N TYR A 48 -15.40 20.13 4.20
CA TYR A 48 -16.19 21.34 4.40
C TYR A 48 -16.24 22.22 3.15
N LEU A 49 -15.12 22.41 2.45
CA LEU A 49 -15.05 23.27 1.25
C LEU A 49 -15.85 22.72 0.07
N VAL A 50 -15.91 21.40 -0.12
CA VAL A 50 -16.59 20.80 -1.28
C VAL A 50 -18.11 20.71 -1.14
N LYS A 51 -18.64 20.93 0.07
CA LYS A 51 -20.05 20.65 0.39
C LYS A 51 -21.06 21.44 -0.45
N ASP A 52 -20.72 22.66 -0.85
CA ASP A 52 -21.60 23.56 -1.62
C ASP A 52 -21.23 23.64 -3.10
N LEU A 53 -20.17 22.95 -3.55
CA LEU A 53 -19.70 23.00 -4.94
C LEU A 53 -20.64 22.26 -5.90
N ASP A 54 -20.64 22.65 -7.18
CA ASP A 54 -21.27 21.85 -8.23
C ASP A 54 -20.62 20.47 -8.33
N TRP A 55 -21.40 19.44 -8.70
CA TRP A 55 -20.94 18.05 -8.79
C TRP A 55 -19.68 17.87 -9.65
N LYS A 56 -19.56 18.60 -10.76
CA LYS A 56 -18.35 18.57 -11.61
C LYS A 56 -17.09 18.98 -10.84
N TRP A 57 -17.20 19.96 -9.95
CA TRP A 57 -16.09 20.44 -9.12
C TRP A 57 -15.82 19.51 -7.95
N VAL A 58 -16.85 18.88 -7.38
CA VAL A 58 -16.69 17.83 -6.36
C VAL A 58 -15.83 16.69 -6.93
N LEU A 59 -16.16 16.19 -8.13
CA LEU A 59 -15.41 15.11 -8.77
C LEU A 59 -14.01 15.56 -9.21
N PHE A 60 -13.88 16.77 -9.76
CA PHE A 60 -12.57 17.33 -10.12
C PHE A 60 -11.63 17.40 -8.90
N TRP A 61 -12.09 17.95 -7.78
CA TRP A 61 -11.27 18.05 -6.57
C TRP A 61 -11.04 16.71 -5.90
N ALA A 62 -12.00 15.78 -5.96
CA ALA A 62 -11.80 14.41 -5.50
C ALA A 62 -10.64 13.74 -6.25
N TYR A 63 -10.52 13.95 -7.56
CA TYR A 63 -9.39 13.45 -8.35
C TYR A 63 -8.09 14.24 -8.12
N ALA A 64 -8.13 15.56 -8.28
CA ALA A 64 -6.90 16.37 -8.32
C ALA A 64 -6.23 16.54 -6.95
N PHE A 65 -7.03 16.58 -5.87
CA PHE A 65 -6.53 16.87 -4.52
C PHE A 65 -6.82 15.73 -3.55
N GLY A 66 -8.08 15.30 -3.46
CA GLY A 66 -8.51 14.26 -2.52
C GLY A 66 -7.77 12.94 -2.76
N SER A 67 -7.61 12.53 -4.01
CA SER A 67 -6.92 11.30 -4.40
C SER A 67 -5.45 11.32 -4.00
N CYS A 68 -4.77 12.46 -4.17
CA CYS A 68 -3.37 12.61 -3.72
C CYS A 68 -3.24 12.40 -2.22
N ILE A 69 -4.11 13.05 -1.42
CA ILE A 69 -4.05 12.92 0.04
C ILE A 69 -4.50 11.54 0.50
N ASN A 70 -5.58 10.97 -0.06
CA ASN A 70 -6.05 9.64 0.34
C ASN A 70 -5.03 8.56 -0.03
N HIS A 71 -4.40 8.66 -1.19
CA HIS A 71 -3.32 7.74 -1.56
C HIS A 71 -2.10 7.88 -0.63
N SER A 72 -1.70 9.11 -0.31
CA SER A 72 -0.66 9.35 0.69
C SER A 72 -1.06 8.77 2.05
N MET A 73 -2.30 8.96 2.48
CA MET A 73 -2.84 8.46 3.75
C MET A 73 -2.83 6.93 3.81
N THR A 74 -3.15 6.22 2.73
CA THR A 74 -3.04 4.76 2.70
C THR A 74 -1.60 4.28 2.89
N LEU A 75 -0.62 5.04 2.39
CA LEU A 75 0.79 4.74 2.58
C LEU A 75 1.31 5.16 3.96
N ALA A 76 0.69 6.16 4.58
CA ALA A 76 0.94 6.45 5.99
C ALA A 76 0.40 5.33 6.90
N ILE A 77 -0.77 4.77 6.59
CA ILE A 77 -1.33 3.60 7.29
C ILE A 77 -0.46 2.37 7.03
N HIS A 78 0.14 2.24 5.84
CA HIS A 78 1.18 1.25 5.58
C HIS A 78 2.35 1.38 6.57
N GLU A 79 2.91 2.58 6.74
CA GLU A 79 4.00 2.79 7.72
C GLU A 79 3.55 2.49 9.16
N VAL A 80 2.34 2.91 9.53
CA VAL A 80 1.76 2.61 10.85
C VAL A 80 1.52 1.10 11.03
N SER A 81 1.29 0.35 9.94
CA SER A 81 1.21 -1.12 9.97
C SER A 81 2.50 -1.76 10.43
N HIS A 82 3.65 -1.19 10.10
CA HIS A 82 4.95 -1.66 10.58
C HIS A 82 5.27 -1.20 12.01
N ASN A 83 4.31 -0.51 12.63
CA ASN A 83 4.43 0.14 13.93
C ASN A 83 5.46 1.28 13.93
N SER A 84 5.72 1.89 12.77
CA SER A 84 6.73 2.95 12.61
C SER A 84 6.43 4.19 13.43
N ALA A 85 5.15 4.53 13.72
CA ALA A 85 4.82 5.77 14.43
C ALA A 85 5.20 5.73 15.94
N PHE A 86 4.83 4.67 16.66
CA PHE A 86 5.05 4.56 18.11
C PHE A 86 6.01 3.44 18.52
N GLY A 87 6.52 2.66 17.56
CA GLY A 87 7.37 1.50 17.80
C GLY A 87 6.63 0.23 18.21
N HIS A 88 7.36 -0.89 18.21
CA HIS A 88 6.84 -2.22 18.50
C HIS A 88 6.33 -2.37 19.94
N CYS A 89 6.97 -1.70 20.91
CA CYS A 89 6.55 -1.74 22.32
C CYS A 89 5.16 -1.11 22.56
N LYS A 90 4.68 -0.29 21.61
CA LYS A 90 3.37 0.37 21.66
C LYS A 90 2.51 -0.03 20.45
N ALA A 91 2.49 -1.32 20.13
CA ALA A 91 1.76 -1.83 18.96
C ALA A 91 0.28 -1.43 18.95
N MET A 92 -0.39 -1.40 20.11
CA MET A 92 -1.80 -1.00 20.21
C MET A 92 -2.01 0.50 19.90
N TRP A 93 -1.05 1.37 20.24
CA TRP A 93 -1.15 2.79 19.92
C TRP A 93 -1.07 3.00 18.41
N ASN A 94 -0.25 2.23 17.71
CA ASN A 94 -0.23 2.21 16.25
C ASN A 94 -1.57 1.72 15.67
N ARG A 95 -2.27 0.75 16.30
CA ARG A 95 -3.61 0.33 15.83
C ARG A 95 -4.62 1.46 15.92
N TRP A 96 -4.73 2.10 17.07
CA TRP A 96 -5.65 3.22 17.27
C TRP A 96 -5.34 4.39 16.35
N PHE A 97 -4.05 4.69 16.18
CA PHE A 97 -3.62 5.73 15.27
C PHE A 97 -3.90 5.40 13.80
N GLY A 98 -3.75 4.13 13.41
CA GLY A 98 -4.13 3.65 12.09
C GLY A 98 -5.63 3.78 11.83
N ILE A 99 -6.48 3.53 12.83
CA ILE A 99 -7.94 3.75 12.72
C ILE A 99 -8.26 5.24 12.58
N PHE A 100 -7.57 6.11 13.32
CA PHE A 100 -7.71 7.57 13.17
C PHE A 100 -7.29 8.05 11.77
N ALA A 101 -6.14 7.59 11.28
CA ALA A 101 -5.65 7.88 9.93
C ALA A 101 -6.62 7.40 8.84
N ASN A 102 -7.40 6.34 9.12
CA ASN A 102 -8.36 5.76 8.19
C ASN A 102 -9.57 6.68 7.94
N LEU A 103 -9.94 7.58 8.86
CA LEU A 103 -11.20 8.32 8.78
C LEU A 103 -11.45 8.98 7.41
N PRO A 104 -10.48 9.67 6.79
CA PRO A 104 -10.68 10.31 5.49
C PRO A 104 -10.76 9.36 4.28
N ILE A 105 -10.55 8.06 4.47
CA ILE A 105 -10.62 7.06 3.40
C ILE A 105 -12.08 6.65 3.10
N GLY A 106 -12.98 6.72 4.09
CA GLY A 106 -14.39 6.38 3.94
C GLY A 106 -14.72 4.88 3.92
N VAL A 107 -13.74 4.00 4.11
CA VAL A 107 -13.95 2.55 4.23
C VAL A 107 -13.02 1.94 5.29
N PRO A 108 -13.48 1.01 6.15
CA PRO A 108 -12.71 0.54 7.30
C PRO A 108 -11.62 -0.47 6.88
N TYR A 109 -10.46 0.03 6.51
CA TYR A 109 -9.42 -0.78 5.86
C TYR A 109 -8.19 -1.01 6.74
N SER A 110 -7.85 -0.11 7.66
CA SER A 110 -6.57 -0.04 8.37
C SER A 110 -6.21 -1.31 9.16
N VAL A 111 -7.15 -1.83 9.96
CA VAL A 111 -6.89 -3.04 10.77
C VAL A 111 -6.73 -4.28 9.88
N SER A 112 -7.64 -4.46 8.92
CA SER A 112 -7.61 -5.58 7.97
C SER A 112 -6.34 -5.53 7.11
N PHE A 113 -6.00 -4.35 6.58
CA PHE A 113 -4.82 -4.11 5.77
C PHE A 113 -3.58 -4.61 6.48
N LYS A 114 -3.35 -4.21 7.73
CA LYS A 114 -2.18 -4.70 8.45
C LYS A 114 -2.14 -6.23 8.49
N ARG A 115 -3.26 -6.91 8.78
CA ARG A 115 -3.27 -8.39 8.91
C ARG A 115 -2.89 -9.10 7.62
N TYR A 116 -3.30 -8.58 6.47
CA TYR A 116 -2.93 -9.14 5.17
C TYR A 116 -1.56 -8.67 4.71
N HIS A 117 -1.20 -7.42 5.00
CA HIS A 117 0.09 -6.84 4.64
C HIS A 117 1.27 -7.49 5.38
N MET A 118 1.08 -7.86 6.66
CA MET A 118 2.10 -8.64 7.37
C MET A 118 2.28 -10.05 6.77
N ASP A 119 1.20 -10.67 6.29
CA ASP A 119 1.28 -11.95 5.57
C ASP A 119 1.97 -11.78 4.23
N HIS A 120 1.73 -10.68 3.52
CA HIS A 120 2.41 -10.36 2.27
C HIS A 120 3.93 -10.23 2.46
N HIS A 121 4.39 -9.46 3.46
CA HIS A 121 5.81 -9.38 3.78
C HIS A 121 6.40 -10.72 4.22
N ARG A 122 5.66 -11.47 5.04
CA ARG A 122 6.14 -12.75 5.55
C ARG A 122 6.16 -13.81 4.46
N TYR A 123 5.10 -13.92 3.66
CA TYR A 123 4.83 -14.97 2.68
C TYR A 123 4.73 -14.45 1.25
N LEU A 124 5.61 -13.51 0.87
CA LEU A 124 5.62 -12.89 -0.45
C LEU A 124 5.50 -13.93 -1.58
N GLY A 125 4.53 -13.74 -2.47
CA GLY A 125 4.27 -14.66 -3.60
C GLY A 125 3.73 -16.03 -3.19
N GLY A 126 3.36 -16.25 -1.92
CA GLY A 126 2.82 -17.52 -1.42
C GLY A 126 1.37 -17.75 -1.87
N ASP A 127 1.16 -18.81 -2.65
CA ASP A 127 -0.16 -19.16 -3.17
C ASP A 127 -1.17 -19.43 -2.04
N GLY A 128 -2.37 -18.85 -2.14
CA GLY A 128 -3.43 -18.95 -1.14
C GLY A 128 -3.19 -18.17 0.16
N ILE A 129 -2.08 -17.45 0.30
CA ILE A 129 -1.75 -16.67 1.52
C ILE A 129 -1.53 -15.20 1.20
N ASP A 130 -0.68 -14.92 0.21
CA ASP A 130 -0.42 -13.56 -0.27
C ASP A 130 -1.59 -13.12 -1.17
N VAL A 131 -2.49 -12.33 -0.58
CA VAL A 131 -3.72 -11.84 -1.22
C VAL A 131 -3.47 -10.73 -2.23
N ASP A 132 -2.22 -10.27 -2.39
CA ASP A 132 -1.87 -9.32 -3.44
C ASP A 132 -1.73 -9.99 -4.80
N ILE A 133 -1.61 -11.32 -4.86
CA ILE A 133 -1.57 -12.08 -6.10
C ILE A 133 -2.98 -12.09 -6.72
N PRO A 134 -3.15 -11.64 -7.99
CA PRO A 134 -4.42 -11.71 -8.68
C PRO A 134 -4.97 -13.13 -8.79
N THR A 135 -6.30 -13.24 -8.79
CA THR A 135 -6.98 -14.51 -9.05
C THR A 135 -6.73 -15.01 -10.48
N ASP A 136 -6.95 -16.29 -10.71
CA ASP A 136 -6.83 -16.86 -12.06
C ASP A 136 -7.83 -16.22 -13.03
N PHE A 137 -9.01 -15.82 -12.55
CA PHE A 137 -9.97 -15.04 -13.33
C PHE A 137 -9.42 -13.67 -13.74
N GLU A 138 -8.81 -12.94 -12.80
CA GLU A 138 -8.22 -11.63 -13.11
C GLU A 138 -7.13 -11.75 -14.19
N GLY A 139 -6.25 -12.74 -14.07
CA GLY A 139 -5.22 -13.00 -15.07
C GLY A 139 -5.79 -13.37 -16.45
N TRP A 140 -6.77 -14.28 -16.48
CA TRP A 140 -7.35 -14.74 -17.74
C TRP A 140 -8.19 -13.66 -18.43
N PHE A 141 -9.02 -12.94 -17.68
CA PHE A 141 -9.97 -11.99 -18.25
C PHE A 141 -9.29 -10.68 -18.66
N PHE A 142 -8.42 -10.12 -17.82
CA PHE A 142 -7.77 -8.82 -18.03
C PHE A 142 -6.42 -8.95 -18.74
N CYS A 143 -6.40 -9.65 -19.88
CA CYS A 143 -5.20 -9.90 -20.68
C CYS A 143 -5.03 -8.98 -21.91
N THR A 144 -6.05 -8.22 -22.30
CA THR A 144 -5.99 -7.28 -23.44
C THR A 144 -5.79 -5.84 -22.96
N THR A 145 -5.25 -4.94 -23.78
CA THR A 145 -5.03 -3.51 -23.45
C THR A 145 -6.25 -2.84 -22.82
N PHE A 146 -7.42 -2.89 -23.47
CA PHE A 146 -8.63 -2.27 -22.95
C PHE A 146 -9.04 -2.85 -21.60
N ARG A 147 -9.00 -4.18 -21.45
CA ARG A 147 -9.37 -4.83 -20.19
C ARG A 147 -8.35 -4.51 -19.09
N LYS A 148 -7.05 -4.50 -19.36
CA LYS A 148 -6.03 -4.08 -18.38
C LYS A 148 -6.23 -2.64 -17.93
N PHE A 149 -6.61 -1.74 -18.83
CA PHE A 149 -6.98 -0.37 -18.46
C PHE A 149 -8.16 -0.34 -17.46
N ILE A 150 -9.21 -1.13 -17.72
CA ILE A 150 -10.33 -1.29 -16.76
C ILE A 150 -9.86 -1.93 -15.45
N TRP A 151 -8.94 -2.90 -15.50
CA TRP A 151 -8.39 -3.53 -14.30
C TRP A 151 -7.67 -2.51 -13.40
N VAL A 152 -6.88 -1.59 -13.98
CA VAL A 152 -6.23 -0.49 -13.25
C VAL A 152 -7.25 0.42 -12.59
N ILE A 153 -8.35 0.76 -13.27
CA ILE A 153 -9.43 1.58 -12.68
C ILE A 153 -10.08 0.85 -11.48
N LEU A 154 -10.28 -0.46 -11.60
CA LEU A 154 -10.95 -1.28 -10.58
C LEU A 154 -10.01 -1.85 -9.52
N GLN A 155 -8.72 -1.55 -9.60
CA GLN A 155 -7.68 -2.03 -8.68
C GLN A 155 -8.06 -1.89 -7.19
N PRO A 156 -8.65 -0.77 -6.71
CA PRO A 156 -9.02 -0.61 -5.30
C PRO A 156 -10.04 -1.67 -4.86
N LEU A 157 -10.97 -2.02 -5.75
CA LEU A 157 -11.99 -3.03 -5.46
C LEU A 157 -11.37 -4.41 -5.40
N PHE A 158 -10.41 -4.72 -6.28
CA PHE A 158 -9.69 -6.00 -6.18
C PHE A 158 -8.91 -6.09 -4.88
N TYR A 159 -8.16 -5.05 -4.49
CA TYR A 159 -7.45 -5.07 -3.20
C TYR A 159 -8.40 -5.18 -2.00
N ALA A 160 -9.58 -4.56 -2.06
CA ALA A 160 -10.57 -4.64 -0.99
C ALA A 160 -11.23 -6.02 -0.88
N PHE A 161 -11.60 -6.64 -2.00
CA PHE A 161 -12.42 -7.86 -2.01
C PHE A 161 -11.65 -9.16 -2.23
N ARG A 162 -10.52 -9.14 -2.95
CA ARG A 162 -9.71 -10.33 -3.22
C ARG A 162 -9.34 -11.11 -1.95
N PRO A 163 -8.99 -10.47 -0.82
CA PRO A 163 -8.70 -11.20 0.41
C PRO A 163 -9.85 -12.10 0.90
N LEU A 164 -11.11 -11.71 0.63
CA LEU A 164 -12.29 -12.48 1.03
C LEU A 164 -12.47 -13.77 0.22
N PHE A 165 -11.87 -13.84 -0.97
CA PHE A 165 -11.95 -15.01 -1.85
C PHE A 165 -10.70 -15.91 -1.77
N ILE A 166 -9.52 -15.32 -1.52
CA ILE A 166 -8.25 -16.06 -1.49
C ILE A 166 -7.95 -16.62 -0.09
N ASN A 167 -8.02 -15.77 0.95
CA ASN A 167 -7.62 -16.15 2.30
C ASN A 167 -8.51 -15.46 3.34
N PRO A 168 -9.82 -15.78 3.40
CA PRO A 168 -10.73 -15.12 4.30
C PRO A 168 -10.35 -15.39 5.76
N LYS A 169 -9.95 -14.35 6.47
CA LYS A 169 -9.61 -14.44 7.90
C LYS A 169 -10.84 -14.25 8.78
N PRO A 170 -10.90 -14.90 9.97
CA PRO A 170 -11.92 -14.60 10.97
C PRO A 170 -11.91 -13.12 11.35
N ILE A 171 -13.09 -12.52 11.49
CA ILE A 171 -13.27 -11.13 11.88
C ILE A 171 -12.85 -10.95 13.34
N SER A 172 -11.94 -10.03 13.57
CA SER A 172 -11.41 -9.67 14.89
C SER A 172 -12.22 -8.54 15.53
N TYR A 173 -12.16 -8.44 16.86
CA TYR A 173 -12.78 -7.33 17.60
C TYR A 173 -12.29 -5.95 17.14
N LEU A 174 -11.02 -5.81 16.76
CA LEU A 174 -10.49 -4.54 16.26
C LEU A 174 -11.04 -4.17 14.88
N GLU A 175 -11.33 -5.13 14.00
CA GLU A 175 -11.99 -4.86 12.72
C GLU A 175 -13.44 -4.42 12.91
N ILE A 176 -14.16 -5.02 13.88
CA ILE A 176 -15.50 -4.56 14.28
C ILE A 176 -15.42 -3.11 14.78
N ILE A 177 -14.48 -2.79 15.66
CA ILE A 177 -14.29 -1.43 16.18
C ILE A 177 -13.95 -0.45 15.04
N ASN A 178 -13.00 -0.79 14.16
CA ASN A 178 -12.66 0.05 13.01
C ASN A 178 -13.89 0.29 12.12
N THR A 179 -14.70 -0.74 11.88
CA THR A 179 -15.91 -0.67 11.08
C THR A 179 -16.95 0.27 11.72
N VAL A 180 -17.22 0.09 13.01
CA VAL A 180 -18.18 0.94 13.74
C VAL A 180 -17.72 2.40 13.73
N ILE A 181 -16.44 2.66 13.99
CA ILE A 181 -15.88 4.02 13.98
C ILE A 181 -16.00 4.64 12.59
N GLN A 182 -15.63 3.92 11.53
CA GLN A 182 -15.70 4.45 10.16
C GLN A 182 -17.15 4.73 9.75
N ILE A 183 -18.08 3.79 9.95
CA ILE A 183 -19.49 3.98 9.60
C ILE A 183 -20.08 5.16 10.38
N THR A 184 -19.77 5.26 11.69
CA THR A 184 -20.23 6.39 12.50
C THR A 184 -19.69 7.71 11.96
N PHE A 185 -18.40 7.75 11.59
CA PHE A 185 -17.79 8.93 10.99
C PHE A 185 -18.43 9.32 9.66
N ASP A 186 -18.65 8.36 8.76
CA ASP A 186 -19.28 8.59 7.45
C ASP A 186 -20.71 9.14 7.61
N ILE A 187 -21.47 8.59 8.56
CA ILE A 187 -22.80 9.08 8.94
C ILE A 187 -22.72 10.53 9.45
N VAL A 188 -21.77 10.83 10.33
CA VAL A 188 -21.56 12.20 10.83
C VAL A 188 -21.23 13.16 9.68
N ILE A 189 -20.33 12.78 8.76
CA ILE A 189 -20.01 13.60 7.58
C ILE A 189 -21.26 13.82 6.72
N TYR A 190 -22.04 12.79 6.46
CA TYR A 190 -23.28 12.90 5.70
C TYR A 190 -24.28 13.87 6.33
N TYR A 191 -24.51 13.80 7.64
CA TYR A 191 -25.48 14.66 8.31
C TYR A 191 -24.99 16.10 8.53
N VAL A 192 -23.69 16.29 8.78
CA VAL A 192 -23.12 17.61 9.08
C VAL A 192 -22.73 18.38 7.82
N LEU A 193 -22.15 17.70 6.83
CA LEU A 193 -21.61 18.32 5.61
C LEU A 193 -22.37 17.92 4.34
N GLY A 194 -23.24 16.92 4.40
CA GLY A 194 -24.06 16.51 3.27
C GLY A 194 -23.41 15.49 2.35
N VAL A 195 -24.20 15.02 1.38
CA VAL A 195 -23.83 13.93 0.46
C VAL A 195 -22.61 14.25 -0.41
N LYS A 196 -22.39 15.51 -0.79
CA LYS A 196 -21.27 15.90 -1.66
C LYS A 196 -19.91 15.64 -1.00
N SER A 197 -19.79 15.91 0.30
CA SER A 197 -18.57 15.64 1.06
C SER A 197 -18.32 14.13 1.24
N LEU A 198 -19.38 13.35 1.47
CA LEU A 198 -19.29 11.89 1.50
C LEU A 198 -18.85 11.31 0.15
N VAL A 199 -19.44 11.79 -0.95
CA VAL A 199 -19.06 11.37 -2.31
C VAL A 199 -17.62 11.78 -2.62
N TYR A 200 -17.20 13.00 -2.26
CA TYR A 200 -15.80 13.42 -2.41
C TYR A 200 -14.85 12.46 -1.68
N MET A 201 -15.17 12.10 -0.43
CA MET A 201 -14.34 11.20 0.38
C MET A 201 -14.17 9.83 -0.28
N LEU A 202 -15.28 9.19 -0.69
CA LEU A 202 -15.26 7.87 -1.31
C LEU A 202 -14.67 7.90 -2.73
N ALA A 203 -15.00 8.92 -3.53
CA ALA A 203 -14.48 9.08 -4.88
C ALA A 203 -12.97 9.34 -4.87
N ALA A 204 -12.46 10.13 -3.92
CA ALA A 204 -11.03 10.36 -3.75
C ALA A 204 -10.27 9.05 -3.48
N SER A 205 -10.81 8.17 -2.63
CA SER A 205 -10.22 6.85 -2.38
C SER A 205 -10.25 5.96 -3.63
N LEU A 206 -11.41 5.85 -4.29
CA LEU A 206 -11.55 5.01 -5.49
C LEU A 206 -10.67 5.49 -6.64
N LEU A 207 -10.65 6.80 -6.91
CA LEU A 207 -9.87 7.38 -8.00
C LEU A 207 -8.38 7.34 -7.68
N GLY A 208 -7.99 7.68 -6.45
CA GLY A 208 -6.58 7.74 -6.05
C GLY A 208 -5.91 6.37 -6.00
N LEU A 209 -6.62 5.35 -5.56
CA LEU A 209 -6.09 3.98 -5.52
C LEU A 209 -6.24 3.25 -6.87
N GLY A 210 -7.10 3.76 -7.77
CA GLY A 210 -7.32 3.24 -9.11
C GLY A 210 -6.44 3.95 -10.13
N LEU A 211 -7.01 4.49 -11.21
CA LEU A 211 -6.22 5.19 -12.24
C LEU A 211 -5.74 6.57 -11.74
N HIS A 212 -4.60 6.59 -11.05
CA HIS A 212 -3.92 7.80 -10.60
C HIS A 212 -2.40 7.65 -10.71
N PRO A 213 -1.60 8.69 -11.00
CA PRO A 213 -0.14 8.57 -11.16
C PRO A 213 0.59 7.84 -10.02
N ILE A 214 0.11 8.01 -8.78
CA ILE A 214 0.72 7.40 -7.59
C ILE A 214 0.47 5.89 -7.55
N SER A 215 -0.72 5.42 -7.96
CA SER A 215 -1.14 4.00 -7.95
C SER A 215 -0.24 3.06 -8.74
N GLY A 216 0.60 3.57 -9.63
CA GLY A 216 1.55 2.75 -10.38
C GLY A 216 2.49 1.97 -9.46
N HIS A 217 2.65 2.37 -8.19
CA HIS A 217 3.39 1.61 -7.20
C HIS A 217 2.82 0.19 -6.99
N PHE A 218 1.49 0.01 -6.92
CA PHE A 218 0.86 -1.31 -6.76
C PHE A 218 1.26 -2.32 -7.85
N ILE A 219 1.57 -1.81 -9.04
CA ILE A 219 2.04 -2.63 -10.16
C ILE A 219 3.57 -2.73 -10.15
N ALA A 220 4.26 -1.60 -10.01
CA ALA A 220 5.72 -1.51 -10.03
C ALA A 220 6.35 -2.44 -8.99
N GLU A 221 5.74 -2.52 -7.82
CA GLU A 221 6.31 -3.18 -6.66
C GLU A 221 6.46 -4.69 -6.84
N HIS A 222 5.52 -5.35 -7.52
CA HIS A 222 5.47 -6.82 -7.53
C HIS A 222 5.17 -7.48 -8.87
N TYR A 223 4.86 -6.73 -9.92
CA TYR A 223 4.67 -7.31 -11.25
C TYR A 223 6.00 -7.45 -11.97
N MET A 224 6.24 -8.62 -12.56
CA MET A 224 7.47 -8.96 -13.27
C MET A 224 7.46 -8.39 -14.69
N PHE A 225 8.01 -7.19 -14.86
CA PHE A 225 8.35 -6.65 -16.17
C PHE A 225 9.65 -7.26 -16.71
N LEU A 226 10.55 -7.67 -15.81
CA LEU A 226 11.77 -8.40 -16.12
C LEU A 226 11.75 -9.77 -15.42
N LYS A 227 11.92 -10.84 -16.20
CA LYS A 227 11.92 -12.21 -15.66
C LYS A 227 13.04 -12.37 -14.61
N GLY A 228 12.69 -12.94 -13.47
CA GLY A 228 13.64 -13.19 -12.36
C GLY A 228 13.78 -12.04 -11.35
N HIS A 229 13.03 -10.94 -11.55
CA HIS A 229 12.90 -9.84 -10.59
C HIS A 229 11.45 -9.72 -10.16
N GLU A 230 11.21 -10.02 -8.88
CA GLU A 230 9.86 -10.15 -8.31
C GLU A 230 9.43 -8.91 -7.54
N THR A 231 10.41 -8.07 -7.20
CA THR A 231 10.24 -6.84 -6.46
C THR A 231 11.10 -5.76 -7.10
N TYR A 232 10.56 -4.56 -7.27
CA TYR A 232 11.27 -3.43 -7.87
C TYR A 232 11.16 -2.19 -7.00
N SER A 233 12.26 -1.46 -6.89
CA SER A 233 12.25 -0.13 -6.30
C SER A 233 11.88 0.93 -7.35
N TYR A 234 11.46 2.09 -6.87
CA TYR A 234 11.20 3.31 -7.59
C TYR A 234 11.91 4.45 -6.87
N TYR A 235 12.72 5.21 -7.62
CA TYR A 235 13.52 6.31 -7.08
C TYR A 235 13.13 7.66 -7.68
N GLY A 236 11.84 7.87 -7.94
CA GLY A 236 11.33 9.12 -8.48
C GLY A 236 10.70 10.06 -7.43
N PRO A 237 10.21 11.23 -7.86
CA PRO A 237 9.79 12.33 -6.99
C PRO A 237 8.53 12.03 -6.16
N LEU A 238 7.69 11.10 -6.61
CA LEU A 238 6.46 10.73 -5.89
C LEU A 238 6.75 10.13 -4.50
N ASN A 239 7.96 9.66 -4.23
CA ASN A 239 8.41 9.24 -2.90
C ASN A 239 8.21 10.30 -1.81
N LEU A 240 8.25 11.59 -2.16
CA LEU A 240 7.99 12.70 -1.24
C LEU A 240 6.55 12.69 -0.71
N LEU A 241 5.60 12.18 -1.49
CA LEU A 241 4.19 12.07 -1.12
C LEU A 241 3.83 10.70 -0.57
N THR A 242 4.73 9.72 -0.71
CA THR A 242 4.47 8.30 -0.44
C THR A 242 5.42 7.71 0.58
N PHE A 243 5.97 8.54 1.47
CA PHE A 243 6.83 8.12 2.58
C PHE A 243 8.01 7.23 2.14
N ASN A 244 8.55 7.47 0.94
CA ASN A 244 9.60 6.65 0.33
C ASN A 244 9.26 5.16 0.16
N VAL A 245 7.97 4.77 0.07
CA VAL A 245 7.58 3.36 -0.19
C VAL A 245 8.22 2.80 -1.47
N GLY A 246 8.56 3.66 -2.43
CA GLY A 246 9.27 3.27 -3.64
C GLY A 246 10.64 2.64 -3.38
N TYR A 247 11.27 2.83 -2.21
CA TYR A 247 12.47 2.06 -1.82
C TYR A 247 12.06 0.64 -1.39
N HIS A 248 11.42 -0.07 -2.32
CA HIS A 248 10.59 -1.22 -2.00
C HIS A 248 11.40 -2.50 -1.74
N ASN A 249 12.52 -2.68 -2.44
CA ASN A 249 13.46 -3.77 -2.09
C ASN A 249 14.02 -3.54 -0.69
N GLU A 250 14.47 -2.32 -0.39
CA GLU A 250 14.99 -1.94 0.92
C GLU A 250 13.94 -2.12 2.02
N HIS A 251 12.68 -1.78 1.71
CA HIS A 251 11.54 -1.96 2.59
C HIS A 251 11.23 -3.44 2.88
N HIS A 252 11.23 -4.30 1.86
CA HIS A 252 11.03 -5.75 2.05
C HIS A 252 12.16 -6.42 2.81
N ASP A 253 13.40 -5.96 2.61
CA ASP A 253 14.55 -6.45 3.38
C ASP A 253 14.51 -5.93 4.83
N PHE A 254 14.04 -4.69 5.05
CA PHE A 254 14.02 -4.05 6.36
C PHE A 254 12.67 -3.41 6.74
N PRO A 255 11.59 -4.20 6.92
CA PRO A 255 10.25 -3.66 7.13
C PRO A 255 10.08 -2.90 8.47
N ASN A 256 11.02 -3.06 9.39
CA ASN A 256 11.04 -2.34 10.67
C ASN A 256 11.80 -1.01 10.62
N ILE A 257 12.36 -0.63 9.45
CA ILE A 257 12.97 0.69 9.23
C ILE A 257 11.92 1.60 8.61
N PRO A 258 11.59 2.76 9.22
CA PRO A 258 10.62 3.68 8.63
C PRO A 258 11.06 4.18 7.25
N GLY A 259 10.07 4.43 6.39
CA GLY A 259 10.26 4.89 5.03
C GLY A 259 11.20 6.09 4.88
N LYS A 260 11.15 7.07 5.80
CA LYS A 260 12.07 8.22 5.81
C LYS A 260 13.56 7.85 5.84
N SER A 261 13.89 6.65 6.32
CA SER A 261 15.26 6.16 6.50
C SER A 261 15.68 5.14 5.44
N LEU A 262 14.77 4.64 4.60
CA LEU A 262 15.10 3.72 3.50
C LEU A 262 16.11 4.28 2.49
N PRO A 263 16.11 5.58 2.13
CA PRO A 263 17.18 6.14 1.30
C PRO A 263 18.57 5.97 1.90
N LEU A 264 18.68 5.98 3.23
CA LEU A 264 19.95 5.76 3.93
C LEU A 264 20.36 4.28 3.94
N VAL A 265 19.40 3.36 4.02
CA VAL A 265 19.65 1.91 3.85
C VAL A 265 20.30 1.65 2.50
N ARG A 266 19.69 2.19 1.43
CA ARG A 266 20.25 2.10 0.08
C ARG A 266 21.67 2.64 0.02
N LYS A 267 21.91 3.82 0.61
CA LYS A 267 23.24 4.46 0.59
C LYS A 267 24.31 3.64 1.33
N ILE A 268 23.95 3.02 2.46
CA ILE A 268 24.88 2.21 3.28
C ILE A 268 25.24 0.92 2.54
N ALA A 269 24.26 0.26 1.93
CA ALA A 269 24.41 -1.03 1.26
C ALA A 269 24.29 -0.90 -0.28
N ALA A 270 24.85 0.17 -0.84
CA ALA A 270 24.67 0.56 -2.23
C ALA A 270 25.04 -0.53 -3.22
N GLU A 271 26.07 -1.33 -2.92
CA GLU A 271 26.52 -2.40 -3.81
C GLU A 271 25.47 -3.52 -4.02
N TYR A 272 24.48 -3.63 -3.12
CA TYR A 272 23.40 -4.62 -3.25
C TYR A 272 22.17 -4.05 -3.98
N TYR A 273 21.98 -2.73 -3.96
CA TYR A 273 20.76 -2.10 -4.47
C TYR A 273 20.94 -1.35 -5.79
N ASP A 274 22.11 -0.74 -6.04
CA ASP A 274 22.28 0.18 -7.19
C ASP A 274 22.25 -0.53 -8.55
N ASN A 275 22.58 -1.82 -8.59
CA ASN A 275 22.52 -2.62 -9.82
C ASN A 275 21.18 -3.34 -10.01
N LEU A 276 20.23 -3.19 -9.08
CA LEU A 276 18.89 -3.77 -9.24
C LEU A 276 18.07 -2.96 -10.25
N PRO A 277 17.25 -3.64 -11.09
CA PRO A 277 16.25 -2.97 -11.90
C PRO A 277 15.32 -2.14 -11.03
N HIS A 278 15.05 -0.91 -11.46
CA HIS A 278 14.19 0.02 -10.76
C HIS A 278 13.45 0.92 -11.75
N TYR A 279 12.38 1.55 -11.26
CA TYR A 279 11.60 2.51 -12.03
C TYR A 279 11.95 3.96 -11.64
N ASN A 280 11.76 4.86 -12.61
CA ASN A 280 11.85 6.30 -12.39
C ASN A 280 10.52 7.02 -12.62
N SER A 281 9.48 6.30 -13.07
CA SER A 281 8.14 6.85 -13.30
C SER A 281 7.06 5.79 -13.12
N TRP A 282 6.21 5.94 -12.11
CA TRP A 282 5.02 5.10 -11.92
C TRP A 282 3.95 5.32 -13.00
N ILE A 283 3.88 6.52 -13.60
CA ILE A 283 3.02 6.77 -14.76
C ILE A 283 3.44 5.87 -15.93
N LYS A 284 4.76 5.75 -16.18
CA LYS A 284 5.27 4.86 -17.21
C LYS A 284 4.92 3.41 -16.91
N VAL A 285 5.03 2.98 -15.66
CA VAL A 285 4.63 1.61 -15.25
C VAL A 285 3.16 1.34 -15.57
N LEU A 286 2.25 2.27 -15.24
CA LEU A 286 0.84 2.13 -15.59
C LEU A 286 0.63 2.04 -17.11
N TYR A 287 1.29 2.90 -17.87
CA TYR A 287 1.21 2.90 -19.33
C TYR A 287 1.72 1.58 -19.92
N ASP A 288 2.91 1.14 -19.51
CA ASP A 288 3.53 -0.10 -19.98
C ASP A 288 2.65 -1.30 -19.59
N PHE A 289 2.16 -1.37 -18.35
CA PHE A 289 1.26 -2.44 -17.92
C PHE A 289 0.02 -2.54 -18.80
N VAL A 290 -0.58 -1.41 -19.16
CA VAL A 290 -1.79 -1.39 -20.01
C VAL A 290 -1.45 -1.76 -21.45
N THR A 291 -0.35 -1.26 -22.01
CA THR A 291 -0.09 -1.31 -23.45
C THR A 291 0.77 -2.49 -23.91
N ASP A 292 1.62 -3.05 -23.05
CA ASP A 292 2.50 -4.18 -23.36
C ASP A 292 1.73 -5.51 -23.35
N ASP A 293 1.60 -6.19 -24.49
CA ASP A 293 0.84 -7.44 -24.62
C ASP A 293 1.52 -8.66 -23.99
N THR A 294 2.79 -8.53 -23.55
CA THR A 294 3.52 -9.57 -22.81
C THR A 294 3.27 -9.53 -21.30
N ILE A 295 2.61 -8.46 -20.82
CA ILE A 295 2.35 -8.23 -19.39
C ILE A 295 0.85 -8.28 -19.10
N SER A 296 0.49 -8.94 -18.01
CA SER A 296 -0.90 -9.06 -17.55
C SER A 296 -0.95 -9.26 -16.03
N PRO A 297 -2.14 -9.41 -15.42
CA PRO A 297 -2.22 -9.77 -14.01
C PRO A 297 -1.52 -11.11 -13.67
N TYR A 298 -1.24 -11.97 -14.65
CA TYR A 298 -0.42 -13.18 -14.47
C TYR A 298 1.07 -12.91 -14.31
N SER A 299 1.56 -11.70 -14.59
CA SER A 299 2.97 -11.35 -14.49
C SER A 299 3.38 -11.16 -13.01
N ARG A 300 3.08 -12.13 -12.15
CA ARG A 300 3.37 -12.17 -10.71
C ARG A 300 4.08 -13.47 -10.38
N MET A 301 4.96 -13.44 -9.39
CA MET A 301 5.50 -14.68 -8.84
C MET A 301 4.48 -15.35 -7.95
N LYS A 302 4.23 -16.63 -8.22
CA LYS A 302 3.33 -17.50 -7.45
C LYS A 302 4.10 -18.76 -7.05
N ARG A 303 4.23 -18.98 -5.74
CA ARG A 303 4.96 -20.08 -5.12
C ARG A 303 3.95 -21.03 -4.50
N HIS A 304 3.92 -22.27 -4.97
CA HIS A 304 3.21 -23.32 -4.27
C HIS A 304 4.00 -23.74 -3.03
N ARG A 305 3.30 -23.91 -1.90
CA ARG A 305 3.90 -24.48 -0.68
C ARG A 305 4.40 -25.89 -0.98
N LYS A 306 5.62 -26.19 -0.56
CA LYS A 306 6.11 -27.58 -0.46
C LYS A 306 5.71 -28.13 0.91
N GLY A 307 4.72 -29.02 0.95
CA GLY A 307 4.41 -29.85 2.13
C GLY A 307 3.46 -29.24 3.18
N ASN A 308 2.78 -30.13 3.91
CA ASN A 308 1.78 -29.88 4.95
C ASN A 308 2.38 -29.18 6.18
N GLU A 309 2.56 -27.87 6.15
CA GLU A 309 2.68 -27.08 7.39
C GLU A 309 1.27 -26.60 7.78
N VAL A 310 0.65 -27.39 8.65
CA VAL A 310 -0.56 -27.03 9.38
C VAL A 310 -0.25 -25.76 10.17
N GLN A 311 -1.07 -24.71 9.99
CA GLN A 311 -1.02 -23.50 10.80
C GLN A 311 -1.53 -23.84 12.21
N GLU A 312 -0.67 -23.74 13.22
CA GLU A 312 -1.07 -23.46 14.61
C GLU A 312 -1.06 -21.96 14.89
#